data_AF-A0A5R9E652-F1
#
_entry.id   AF-A0A5R9E652-F1
#
_cell.length_a   1.000
_cell.length_b   1.000
_cell.length_c   1.000
_cell.angle_alpha   90.00
_cell.angle_beta   90.00
_cell.angle_gamma   90.00
#
_symmetry.space_group_name_H-M   'P 1'
#
loop_
_entity.id
_entity.type
_entity.pdbx_description
1 polymer ?
#
loop_
_entity_poly.entity_id
_entity_poly.type
_entity_poly.pdbx_seq_one_letter_code
_entity_poly.pdbx_strand_id
1 'polypeptide(L)'
;MPVSPATRDLCRSVFASDVIELAVMALGTYTGPDETWVHQAAIRLSEGELHRLAHWLDEAERNSDTFRWYASEPANVSPEMHRFAVEFTNALMDKDVPKPPGQQ
;
A
#
# COMPACT_ATOMS: atom_id res chain seq x y z
N MET A 1 5.07 3.86 -15.52
CA MET A 1 5.88 5.03 -15.96
C MET A 1 6.95 5.30 -14.90
N PRO A 2 7.84 6.32 -14.95
CA PRO A 2 8.59 6.68 -13.75
C PRO A 2 7.62 7.10 -12.63
N VAL A 3 7.79 6.53 -11.44
CA VAL A 3 6.99 6.87 -10.25
C VAL A 3 7.01 8.38 -10.01
N SER A 4 5.85 8.98 -9.72
CA SER A 4 5.72 10.43 -9.58
C SER A 4 6.51 10.98 -8.36
N PRO A 5 6.93 12.26 -8.37
CA PRO A 5 7.55 12.90 -7.19
C PRO A 5 6.67 12.83 -5.94
N ALA A 6 5.37 13.08 -6.07
CA ALA A 6 4.43 13.03 -4.95
C ALA A 6 4.33 11.61 -4.34
N THR A 7 4.38 10.57 -5.18
CA THR A 7 4.44 9.18 -4.71
C THR A 7 5.74 8.89 -3.96
N ARG A 8 6.88 9.42 -4.42
CA ARG A 8 8.16 9.28 -3.70
C ARG A 8 8.14 9.98 -2.34
N ASP A 9 7.51 11.14 -2.25
CA ASP A 9 7.33 11.86 -0.97
C ASP A 9 6.44 11.07 -0.01
N LEU A 10 5.36 10.47 -0.53
CA LEU A 10 4.53 9.57 0.27
C LEU A 10 5.32 8.35 0.77
N CYS A 11 6.16 7.74 -0.08
CA CYS A 11 7.05 6.65 0.36
C CYS A 11 7.94 7.09 1.52
N ARG A 12 8.55 8.28 1.46
CA ARG A 12 9.40 8.82 2.55
C ARG A 12 8.65 9.02 3.86
N SER A 13 7.34 9.25 3.82
CA SER A 13 6.52 9.43 5.02
C SER A 13 6.07 8.12 5.68
N VAL A 14 6.11 6.99 4.95
CA VAL A 14 5.55 5.71 5.40
C VAL A 14 6.64 4.65 5.61
N PHE A 15 7.64 4.59 4.75
CA PHE A 15 8.68 3.57 4.78
C PHE A 15 9.94 4.05 5.51
N ALA A 16 10.67 3.10 6.11
CA ALA A 16 12.02 3.36 6.62
C ALA A 16 12.99 3.72 5.48
N SER A 17 13.98 4.56 5.77
CA SER A 17 14.83 5.18 4.75
C SER A 17 15.65 4.19 3.92
N ASP A 18 16.00 3.04 4.50
CA ASP A 18 16.76 1.95 3.88
C ASP A 18 15.93 1.14 2.87
N VAL A 19 14.60 1.20 2.95
CA VAL A 19 13.70 0.44 2.07
C VAL A 19 12.94 1.30 1.05
N ILE A 20 13.10 2.64 1.07
CA ILE A 20 12.38 3.55 0.14
C ILE A 20 12.65 3.21 -1.33
N GLU A 21 13.91 2.98 -1.71
CA GLU A 21 14.24 2.68 -3.11
C GLU A 21 13.63 1.34 -3.55
N LEU A 22 13.58 0.35 -2.66
CA LEU A 22 12.90 -0.93 -2.91
C LEU A 22 11.39 -0.73 -3.07
N ALA A 23 10.77 0.12 -2.24
CA ALA A 23 9.35 0.46 -2.37
C ALA A 23 9.04 1.16 -3.70
N VAL A 24 9.88 2.12 -4.12
CA VAL A 24 9.72 2.81 -5.42
C VAL A 24 9.89 1.84 -6.59
N MET A 25 10.85 0.92 -6.52
CA MET A 25 11.02 -0.12 -7.54
C MET A 25 9.82 -1.06 -7.60
N ALA A 26 9.28 -1.47 -6.46
CA ALA A 26 8.08 -2.32 -6.39
C ALA A 26 6.86 -1.60 -7.00
N LEU A 27 6.63 -0.34 -6.67
CA LEU A 27 5.56 0.46 -7.31
C LEU A 27 5.74 0.51 -8.84
N GLY A 28 6.97 0.67 -9.31
CA GLY A 28 7.28 0.69 -10.74
C GLY A 28 6.97 -0.60 -11.51
N THR A 29 6.67 -1.72 -10.83
CA THR A 29 6.25 -2.96 -11.50
C THR A 29 4.77 -2.95 -11.89
N TYR A 30 3.96 -2.07 -11.28
CA TYR A 30 2.55 -1.94 -11.61
C TYR A 30 2.38 -1.19 -12.94
N THR A 31 1.79 -1.85 -13.92
CA THR A 31 1.54 -1.30 -15.27
C THR A 31 0.05 -1.16 -15.60
N GLY A 32 -0.82 -1.31 -14.60
CA GLY A 32 -2.26 -1.24 -14.76
C GLY A 32 -2.81 0.20 -14.88
N PRO A 33 -4.13 0.34 -15.09
CA PRO A 33 -4.79 1.64 -15.12
C PRO A 33 -4.69 2.36 -13.76
N ASP A 34 -4.94 3.68 -13.77
CA ASP A 34 -5.02 4.47 -12.53
C ASP A 34 -3.76 4.39 -11.63
N GLU A 35 -2.56 4.20 -12.24
CA GLU A 35 -1.23 4.03 -11.60
C GLU A 35 -1.01 4.94 -10.38
N THR A 36 -1.43 6.20 -10.47
CA THR A 36 -1.25 7.18 -9.38
C THR A 36 -2.05 6.83 -8.12
N TRP A 37 -3.33 6.48 -8.28
CA TRP A 37 -4.19 6.14 -7.14
C TRP A 37 -3.82 4.78 -6.57
N VAL A 38 -3.45 3.83 -7.43
CA VAL A 38 -2.99 2.51 -6.99
C VAL A 38 -1.75 2.62 -6.13
N HIS A 39 -0.75 3.41 -6.56
CA HIS A 39 0.44 3.64 -5.76
C HIS A 39 0.13 4.27 -4.40
N GLN A 40 -0.75 5.28 -4.36
CA GLN A 40 -1.12 5.94 -3.11
C GLN A 40 -1.80 5.00 -2.12
N ALA A 41 -2.76 4.21 -2.60
CA ALA A 41 -3.45 3.21 -1.78
C ALA A 41 -2.49 2.13 -1.29
N ALA A 42 -1.69 1.54 -2.19
CA ALA A 42 -0.76 0.46 -1.85
C ALA A 42 0.28 0.91 -0.79
N ILE A 43 0.80 2.13 -0.90
CA ILE A 43 1.71 2.68 0.11
C ILE A 43 1.00 2.78 1.47
N ARG A 44 -0.20 3.36 1.53
CA ARG A 44 -0.94 3.52 2.79
C ARG A 44 -1.32 2.17 3.42
N LEU A 45 -1.78 1.23 2.59
CA LEU A 45 -2.14 -0.12 3.02
C LEU A 45 -0.94 -0.93 3.49
N SER A 46 0.25 -0.68 2.94
CA SER A 46 1.45 -1.41 3.34
C SER A 46 1.92 -1.11 4.77
N GLU A 47 1.53 0.02 5.36
CA GLU A 47 2.02 0.49 6.67
C GLU A 47 3.56 0.49 6.80
N GLY A 48 4.28 0.66 5.68
CA GLY A 48 5.74 0.67 5.65
C GLY A 48 6.39 -0.69 5.44
N GLU A 49 5.59 -1.75 5.30
CA GLU A 49 6.07 -3.12 5.12
C GLU A 49 6.15 -3.50 3.62
N LEU A 50 7.37 -3.76 3.12
CA LEU A 50 7.60 -4.10 1.70
C LEU A 50 6.85 -5.36 1.25
N HIS A 51 6.74 -6.37 2.12
CA HIS A 51 6.05 -7.60 1.78
C HIS A 51 4.54 -7.37 1.57
N ARG A 52 3.94 -6.46 2.36
CA ARG A 52 2.55 -6.03 2.19
C ARG A 52 2.37 -5.19 0.93
N LEU A 53 3.33 -4.30 0.63
CA LEU A 53 3.30 -3.49 -0.58
C LEU A 53 3.19 -4.38 -1.84
N ALA A 54 4.03 -5.41 -1.94
CA ALA A 54 3.98 -6.34 -3.08
C ALA A 54 2.63 -7.04 -3.20
N HIS A 55 2.09 -7.55 -2.09
CA HIS A 55 0.76 -8.17 -2.06
C HIS A 55 -0.35 -7.21 -2.52
N TRP A 56 -0.34 -5.98 -2.01
CA TRP A 56 -1.35 -4.99 -2.37
C TRP A 56 -1.31 -4.64 -3.86
N LEU A 57 -0.12 -4.55 -4.46
CA LEU A 57 -0.01 -4.29 -5.91
C LEU A 57 -0.60 -5.43 -6.75
N ASP A 58 -0.45 -6.69 -6.32
CA ASP A 58 -1.06 -7.85 -6.99
C ASP A 58 -2.60 -7.85 -6.88
N GLU A 59 -3.15 -7.32 -5.78
CA GLU A 59 -4.59 -7.25 -5.52
C GLU A 59 -5.28 -6.02 -6.13
N ALA A 60 -4.50 -5.04 -6.63
CA ALA A 60 -5.02 -3.75 -7.09
C ALA A 60 -6.07 -3.87 -8.21
N GLU A 61 -5.86 -4.79 -9.17
CA GLU A 61 -6.80 -4.99 -10.27
C GLU A 61 -8.06 -5.76 -9.86
N ARG A 62 -7.94 -6.63 -8.84
CA ARG A 62 -9.07 -7.42 -8.34
C ARG A 62 -10.02 -6.58 -7.48
N ASN A 63 -9.50 -5.53 -6.84
CA ASN A 63 -10.21 -4.74 -5.83
C ASN A 63 -10.12 -3.23 -6.11
N SER A 64 -10.32 -2.80 -7.36
CA SER A 64 -10.12 -1.41 -7.78
C SER A 64 -10.92 -0.37 -6.99
N ASP A 65 -12.17 -0.68 -6.61
CA ASP A 65 -13.02 0.22 -5.84
C ASP A 65 -12.53 0.38 -4.39
N THR A 66 -12.04 -0.71 -3.80
CA THR A 66 -11.38 -0.70 -2.49
C THR A 66 -10.12 0.16 -2.53
N PHE A 67 -9.31 0.03 -3.58
CA PHE A 67 -8.13 0.86 -3.79
C PHE A 67 -8.47 2.34 -3.91
N ARG A 68 -9.54 2.69 -4.63
CA ARG A 68 -10.02 4.08 -4.71
C ARG A 68 -10.41 4.64 -3.34
N TRP A 69 -11.01 3.83 -2.47
CA TRP A 69 -11.35 4.25 -1.11
C TRP A 69 -10.09 4.59 -0.31
N TYR A 70 -9.06 3.72 -0.33
CA TYR A 70 -7.81 3.93 0.39
C TYR A 70 -6.88 4.99 -0.23
N ALA A 71 -7.00 5.26 -1.53
CA ALA A 71 -6.28 6.33 -2.22
C ALA A 71 -6.84 7.71 -1.89
N SER A 72 -8.15 7.80 -1.63
CA SER A 72 -8.81 9.07 -1.32
C SER A 72 -8.31 9.63 0.02
N GLU A 73 -8.15 10.95 0.12
CA GLU A 73 -8.01 11.58 1.44
C GLU A 73 -9.29 11.32 2.25
N PRO A 74 -9.23 11.27 3.60
CA PRO A 74 -10.39 11.05 4.47
C PRO A 74 -11.34 12.27 4.47
N ALA A 75 -11.85 12.67 3.31
CA ALA A 75 -12.77 13.79 3.19
C ALA A 75 -14.13 13.47 3.86
N ASN A 76 -14.50 12.19 3.91
CA ASN A 76 -15.79 11.71 4.42
C ASN A 76 -15.68 10.71 5.59
N VAL A 77 -14.46 10.47 6.11
CA VAL A 77 -14.20 9.46 7.14
C VAL A 77 -13.18 10.01 8.12
N SER A 78 -13.33 9.77 9.43
CA SER A 78 -12.33 10.23 10.38
C SER A 78 -10.97 9.52 10.14
N PRO A 79 -9.83 10.17 10.41
CA PRO A 79 -8.51 9.54 10.32
C PRO A 79 -8.40 8.25 11.15
N GLU A 80 -9.12 8.16 12.26
CA GLU A 80 -9.20 6.97 13.11
C GLU A 80 -9.92 5.81 12.41
N MET A 81 -11.05 6.06 11.76
CA MET A 81 -11.75 5.04 10.99
C MET A 81 -10.92 4.57 9.79
N HIS A 82 -10.21 5.48 9.12
CA HIS A 82 -9.33 5.11 8.01
C HIS A 82 -8.19 4.22 8.49
N ARG A 83 -7.56 4.55 9.63
CA ARG A 83 -6.54 3.71 10.26
C ARG A 83 -7.07 2.34 10.65
N PHE A 84 -8.23 2.28 11.32
CA PHE A 84 -8.86 1.02 11.69
C PHE A 84 -9.13 0.13 10.47
N ALA A 85 -9.59 0.70 9.36
CA ALA A 85 -9.85 -0.06 8.14
C ALA A 85 -8.56 -0.68 7.55
N VAL A 86 -7.45 0.07 7.55
CA VAL A 86 -6.13 -0.43 7.13
C VAL A 86 -5.68 -1.57 8.04
N GLU A 87 -5.67 -1.35 9.36
CA GLU A 87 -5.26 -2.36 10.35
C GLU A 87 -6.10 -3.64 10.24
N PHE A 88 -7.43 -3.50 10.13
CA PHE A 88 -8.36 -4.62 9.99
C PHE A 88 -8.10 -5.42 8.70
N THR A 89 -7.89 -4.72 7.59
CA THR A 89 -7.65 -5.35 6.29
C THR A 89 -6.31 -6.08 6.27
N ASN A 90 -5.26 -5.47 6.81
CA ASN A 90 -3.95 -6.12 6.96
C ASN A 90 -4.02 -7.33 7.89
N ALA A 91 -4.78 -7.25 8.98
CA ALA A 91 -4.96 -8.38 9.91
C ALA A 91 -5.72 -9.57 9.28
N LEU A 92 -6.58 -9.32 8.29
CA LEU A 92 -7.19 -10.40 7.50
C LEU A 92 -6.15 -11.02 6.55
N MET A 93 -5.44 -10.19 5.79
CA MET A 93 -4.38 -10.63 4.89
C MET A 93 -3.29 -11.46 5.62
N ASP A 94 -2.82 -11.01 6.79
CA ASP A 94 -1.79 -11.69 7.57
C ASP A 94 -2.20 -13.09 8.07
N LYS A 95 -3.51 -13.42 8.06
CA LYS A 95 -3.99 -14.79 8.34
C LYS A 95 -3.87 -15.71 7.12
N ASP A 96 -3.96 -15.14 5.93
CA ASP A 96 -3.93 -15.86 4.66
C ASP A 96 -2.52 -15.92 4.04
N VAL A 97 -1.62 -15.00 4.43
CA VAL A 97 -0.22 -14.99 4.02
C VAL A 97 0.60 -15.92 4.94
N PRO A 98 1.31 -16.93 4.41
CA PRO A 98 2.20 -17.75 5.21
C PRO A 98 3.26 -16.87 5.89
N LYS A 99 3.27 -16.86 7.23
CA LYS A 99 4.32 -16.16 7.97
C LYS A 99 5.70 -16.72 7.59
N PRO A 100 6.71 -15.86 7.37
CA PRO A 100 8.07 -16.33 7.14
C PRO A 100 8.53 -17.19 8.32
N PRO A 101 9.29 -18.28 8.08
CA PRO A 101 9.75 -19.15 9.14
C PRO A 101 10.67 -18.37 10.09
N GLY A 102 10.21 -18.11 11.32
CA GLY A 102 11.00 -17.37 12.32
C GLY A 102 10.22 -16.59 13.37
N GLN A 103 8.89 -16.43 13.24
CA GLN A 103 8.06 -15.84 14.30
C GLN A 103 6.99 -16.82 14.78
N GLN A 104 7.35 -17.58 15.82
CA GLN A 104 6.41 -18.25 16.73
C GLN A 104 6.25 -17.42 18.00
#